data_AF-A0A318IU73-F1
#
_entry.id   AF-A0A318IU73-F1
#
_cell.length_a   1.000
_cell.length_b   1.000
_cell.length_c   1.000
_cell.angle_alpha   90.00
_cell.angle_beta   90.00
_cell.angle_gamma   90.00
#
_symmetry.space_group_name_H-M   'P 1'
#
loop_
_entity.id
_entity.type
_entity.pdbx_description
1 polymer ?
#
loop_
_entity_poly.entity_id
_entity_poly.type
_entity_poly.pdbx_seq_one_letter_code
_entity_poly.pdbx_strand_id
1 'polypeptide(L)' 'MDARLLDVLVCPLCKGPLVHQKASQELICYGDKLAYQIRDDIPIMWADQARALTMEEIDARPKA' A
#
# COMPACT_ATOMS: atom_id res chain seq x y z
N MET A 1 2.64 -5.51 -25.85
CA MET A 1 1.81 -4.69 -24.96
C MET A 1 2.16 -5.08 -23.54
N ASP A 2 2.78 -4.13 -22.85
CA ASP A 2 3.91 -4.34 -21.94
C ASP A 2 3.52 -4.74 -20.53
N ALA A 3 4.16 -5.79 -20.02
CA ALA A 3 4.12 -6.23 -18.62
C ALA A 3 4.76 -5.24 -17.62
N ARG A 4 5.15 -4.04 -18.07
CA ARG A 4 5.88 -3.01 -17.30
C ARG A 4 4.99 -1.89 -16.74
N LEU A 5 3.68 -1.89 -17.02
CA LEU A 5 2.78 -0.83 -16.54
C LEU A 5 2.21 -1.09 -15.14
N LEU A 6 2.28 -2.32 -14.64
CA LEU A 6 1.82 -2.71 -13.29
C LEU A 6 2.88 -2.51 -12.19
N ASP A 7 4.09 -2.08 -12.58
CA ASP A 7 5.21 -1.68 -11.70
C ASP A 7 5.04 -0.26 -11.12
N VAL A 8 3.96 0.45 -11.49
CA VAL A 8 3.82 1.90 -11.33
C VAL A 8 3.30 2.33 -9.95
N LEU A 9 2.60 1.46 -9.22
CA LEU A 9 2.02 1.80 -7.91
C LEU A 9 3.05 1.58 -6.79
N VAL A 10 3.91 2.58 -6.63
CA VAL A 10 4.86 2.71 -5.54
C VAL A 10 4.34 3.69 -4.49
N CYS A 11 4.86 3.62 -3.27
CA CYS A 11 4.50 4.58 -2.23
C CYS A 11 4.87 6.01 -2.67
N PRO A 12 3.99 7.01 -2.54
CA PRO A 12 4.31 8.39 -2.91
C PRO A 12 5.42 9.01 -2.06
N LEU A 13 5.66 8.49 -0.84
CA LEU A 13 6.67 8.98 0.10
C LEU A 13 8.03 8.31 -0.13
N CYS A 14 8.11 6.99 0.12
CA CYS A 14 9.38 6.26 0.04
C CYS A 14 9.69 5.67 -1.34
N LYS A 15 8.76 5.70 -2.30
CA LYS A 15 8.84 5.00 -3.60
C LYS A 15 9.09 3.49 -3.49
N GLY A 16 8.86 2.92 -2.31
CA GLY A 16 8.99 1.50 -2.06
C GLY A 16 7.78 0.70 -2.57
N PRO A 17 7.88 -0.64 -2.51
CA PRO A 17 6.81 -1.52 -2.92
C PRO A 17 5.59 -1.36 -2.00
N LEU A 18 4.39 -1.39 -2.61
CA LEU A 18 3.12 -1.44 -1.91
C LEU A 18 2.58 -2.88 -1.95
N VAL A 19 2.07 -3.34 -0.82
CA VAL A 19 1.39 -4.63 -0.71
C VAL A 19 -0.10 -4.42 -0.79
N HIS A 20 -0.73 -4.96 -1.83
CA HIS A 20 -2.17 -4.87 -2.00
C HIS A 20 -2.89 -5.92 -1.16
N GLN A 21 -3.59 -5.46 -0.12
CA GLN A 21 -4.43 -6.26 0.74
C GLN A 21 -5.85 -6.32 0.15
N LYS A 22 -6.12 -7.33 -0.67
CA LYS A 22 -7.43 -7.50 -1.35
C LYS A 22 -8.61 -7.68 -0.37
N ALA A 23 -8.36 -8.28 0.79
CA ALA A 23 -9.38 -8.52 1.82
C ALA A 23 -9.95 -7.21 2.38
N SER A 24 -9.08 -6.23 2.62
CA SER A 24 -9.43 -4.94 3.22
C SER A 24 -9.52 -3.81 2.20
N GLN A 25 -9.22 -4.09 0.92
CA GLN A 25 -9.11 -3.08 -0.14
C GLN A 25 -8.15 -1.95 0.26
N GLU A 26 -6.95 -2.33 0.70
CA GLU A 26 -5.92 -1.39 1.16
C GLU A 26 -4.57 -1.65 0.48
N LEU A 27 -3.80 -0.60 0.23
CA LEU A 27 -2.41 -0.65 -0.19
C LEU A 27 -1.52 -0.34 1.01
N ILE A 28 -0.73 -1.32 1.42
CA ILE A 28 0.11 -1.23 2.61
C ILE A 28 1.55 -0.92 2.22
N CYS A 29 2.08 0.16 2.77
CA CYS A 29 3.49 0.49 2.73
C CYS A 29 4.16 0.13 4.05
N TYR A 30 4.97 -0.93 4.05
CA TYR A 30 5.74 -1.32 5.24
C TYR A 30 6.95 -0.44 5.52
N GLY A 31 7.43 0.34 4.53
CA GLY A 31 8.54 1.28 4.69
C GLY A 31 8.15 2.45 5.58
N ASP A 32 7.04 3.11 5.22
CA ASP A 32 6.50 4.25 5.96
C ASP A 32 5.52 3.84 7.07
N LYS A 33 5.17 2.56 7.15
CA LYS A 33 4.16 1.99 8.06
C LYS A 33 2.78 2.61 7.88
N LEU A 34 2.38 2.79 6.63
CA LEU A 34 1.11 3.42 6.26
C LEU A 34 0.24 2.45 5.45
N ALA A 35 -1.07 2.57 5.62
CA ALA A 35 -2.10 1.87 4.88
C ALA A 35 -2.97 2.90 4.14
N TYR A 36 -2.99 2.79 2.82
CA TYR A 36 -3.81 3.61 1.92
C TYR A 36 -5.08 2.85 1.57
N GLN A 37 -6.25 3.47 1.73
CA GLN A 37 -7.52 2.83 1.40
C GLN A 37 -7.82 2.91 -0.10
N ILE A 38 -8.52 1.91 -0.62
CA ILE A 38 -9.05 1.91 -1.99
C ILE A 38 -10.55 2.15 -1.90
N ARG A 39 -11.05 3.19 -2.58
CA ARG A 39 -12.48 3.52 -2.66
C ARG A 39 -12.87 3.61 -4.12
N ASP A 40 -13.95 2.92 -4.51
CA ASP A 40 -14.42 2.88 -5.90
C ASP A 40 -13.32 2.44 -6.89
N ASP A 41 -12.49 1.47 -6.49
CA ASP A 41 -11.31 1.00 -7.25
C ASP A 41 -10.18 2.04 -7.42
N ILE A 42 -10.33 3.23 -6.81
CA ILE A 42 -9.33 4.31 -6.82
C ILE A 42 -8.52 4.28 -5.51
N PRO A 43 -7.19 4.10 -5.56
CA PRO A 43 -6.35 4.13 -4.37
C PRO A 43 -6.17 5.56 -3.84
N ILE A 44 -6.65 5.81 -2.62
CA ILE A 44 -6.51 7.08 -1.90
C ILE A 44 -5.11 7.12 -1.27
N MET A 45 -4.09 7.46 -2.06
CA MET A 45 -2.68 7.52 -1.61
C MET A 45 -2.28 8.90 -1.07
N TRP A 46 -3.07 9.46 -0.18
CA TRP A 46 -2.79 10.78 0.41
C TRP A 46 -2.10 10.56 1.76
N ALA A 47 -0.91 11.12 1.95
CA ALA A 47 -0.14 10.94 3.19
C ALA A 47 -0.94 11.36 4.44
N ASP A 48 -1.69 12.46 4.36
CA ASP A 48 -2.54 12.96 5.45
C ASP A 48 -3.82 12.15 5.70
N GLN A 49 -4.22 11.29 4.77
CA GLN A 49 -5.40 10.41 4.92
C GLN A 49 -5.01 8.94 5.10
N ALA A 50 -3.72 8.64 5.02
CA ALA A 50 -3.20 7.31 5.21
C ALA A 50 -3.33 6.91 6.68
N ARG A 51 -3.82 5.69 6.91
CA ARG A 51 -3.89 5.13 8.25
C ARG A 51 -2.52 4.60 8.65
N ALA A 52 -2.08 4.87 9.87
CA ALA A 52 -0.88 4.21 10.40
C ALA A 52 -1.16 2.72 10.64
N LEU A 53 -0.23 1.86 10.21
CA LEU A 53 -0.28 0.43 10.51
C LEU A 53 -0.08 0.20 12.00
N THR A 54 -0.83 -0.74 12.57
CA THR A 54 -0.58 -1.20 13.93
C THR A 54 0.66 -2.11 13.99
N MET A 55 1.21 -2.34 15.18
CA MET A 55 2.35 -3.25 15.35
C MET A 55 2.02 -4.68 14.91
N GLU A 56 0.78 -5.12 15.08
CA GLU A 56 0.31 -6.43 14.61
C GLU A 56 0.33 -6.53 13.08
N GLU A 57 -0.10 -5.48 12.37
CA GLU A 57 -0.11 -5.47 10.91
C GLU A 57 1.31 -5.41 10.31
N ILE A 58 2.23 -4.73 11.00
CA ILE A 58 3.64 -4.67 10.62
C ILE A 58 4.31 -6.05 10.78
N ASP A 59 4.00 -6.76 11.86
CA ASP A 59 4.52 -8.11 12.11
C ASP A 59 3.93 -9.13 11.13
N ALA A 60 2.65 -8.99 10.79
CA ALA A 60 1.94 -9.80 9.81
C ALA A 60 2.36 -9.55 8.36
N ARG A 61 3.46 -8.80 8.11
CA ARG A 61 4.00 -8.59 6.77
C ARG A 61 4.22 -9.93 6.08
N PRO A 62 3.56 -10.22 4.94
CA PRO A 62 3.82 -11.44 4.21
C PRO A 62 5.30 -11.40 3.78
N LYS A 63 6.11 -12.28 4.39
CA LYS A 63 7.47 -12.53 3.97
C LYS A 63 7.37 -13.23 2.62
N ALA A 64 7.52 -12.47 1.55
CA ALA A 64 7.72 -13.03 0.21
C ALA A 64 8.94 -13.95 0.20
#